data_AF-A0A661AD49-F1
#
_entry.id   AF-A0A661AD49-F1
#
_cell.length_a   1.000
_cell.length_b   1.000
_cell.length_c   1.000
_cell.angle_alpha   90.00
_cell.angle_beta   90.00
_cell.angle_gamma   90.00
#
_symmetry.space_group_name_H-M   'P 1'
#
loop_
_entity.id
_entity.type
_entity.pdbx_description
1 polymer ?
#
loop_
_entity_poly.entity_id
_entity_poly.type
_entity_poly.pdbx_seq_one_letter_code
_entity_poly.pdbx_strand_id
1 'polypeptide(L)'
;MTALGYYGITTQVQRNFFESAALRRSISFESAGLSFNYYKIKKVLYFDFIRINDFFISTKEKAFVDAVYLWSFGKYTIDFDSLDFDKFDKDRLKSVIQPYPEKTKRMVRKLCSI
;
A
#
# COMPACT_ATOMS: atom_id res chain seq x y z
N MET A 1 -4.73 -2.56 -0.33
CA MET A 1 -5.08 -3.93 0.08
C MET A 1 -4.58 -5.00 -0.89
N THR A 2 -4.73 -4.85 -2.22
CA THR A 2 -4.37 -5.89 -3.20
C THR A 2 -2.96 -6.48 -2.99
N ALA A 3 -1.92 -5.63 -2.92
CA ALA A 3 -0.56 -6.11 -2.69
C ALA A 3 -0.36 -6.73 -1.29
N LEU A 4 -0.99 -6.17 -0.25
CA LEU A 4 -0.95 -6.76 1.10
C LEU A 4 -1.61 -8.13 1.14
N GLY A 5 -2.72 -8.33 0.42
CA GLY A 5 -3.39 -9.61 0.26
C GLY A 5 -2.51 -10.61 -0.51
N TYR A 6 -1.85 -10.17 -1.57
CA TYR A 6 -0.89 -11.01 -2.32
C TYR A 6 0.23 -11.58 -1.45
N TYR A 7 0.79 -10.77 -0.53
CA TYR A 7 1.81 -11.22 0.42
C TYR A 7 1.25 -11.90 1.67
N GLY A 8 -0.07 -12.11 1.78
CA GLY A 8 -0.70 -12.72 2.94
C GLY A 8 -0.56 -11.90 4.24
N ILE A 9 -0.45 -10.57 4.12
CA ILE A 9 -0.34 -9.63 5.25
C ILE A 9 -1.69 -9.32 5.85
N THR A 10 -2.76 -9.35 5.05
CA THR A 10 -4.12 -9.06 5.52
C THR A 10 -5.01 -10.28 5.35
N THR A 11 -5.92 -10.47 6.30
CA THR A 11 -7.02 -11.44 6.17
C THR A 11 -8.14 -10.93 5.25
N GLN A 12 -8.17 -9.61 4.96
CA GLN A 12 -9.15 -8.99 4.08
C GLN A 12 -8.71 -9.07 2.61
N VAL A 13 -8.94 -10.24 2.01
CA VAL A 13 -8.69 -10.45 0.57
C VAL A 13 -9.99 -10.21 -0.20
N GLN A 14 -10.02 -9.13 -0.98
CA GLN A 14 -11.15 -8.82 -1.86
C GLN A 14 -11.00 -9.58 -3.20
N ARG A 15 -12.07 -10.23 -3.64
CA ARG A 15 -12.12 -10.90 -4.95
C ARG A 15 -12.47 -9.88 -6.02
N ASN A 16 -11.93 -10.07 -7.23
CA ASN A 16 -12.18 -9.23 -8.40
C ASN A 16 -11.89 -7.73 -8.17
N PHE A 17 -11.07 -7.39 -7.19
CA PHE A 17 -10.76 -6.02 -6.81
C PHE A 17 -9.26 -5.81 -6.83
N PHE A 18 -8.81 -4.85 -7.63
CA PHE A 18 -7.40 -4.56 -7.86
C PHE A 18 -7.10 -3.10 -7.60
N GLU A 19 -5.98 -2.86 -6.94
CA GLU A 19 -5.53 -1.53 -6.60
C GLU A 19 -4.13 -1.29 -7.12
N SER A 20 -3.88 -0.06 -7.57
CA SER A 20 -2.56 0.33 -8.05
C SER A 20 -2.25 1.79 -7.76
N ALA A 21 -0.97 2.07 -7.54
CA ALA A 21 -0.48 3.44 -7.47
C ALA A 21 -0.44 4.05 -8.88
N ALA A 22 -0.77 5.33 -9.00
CA ALA A 22 -0.74 6.05 -10.26
C ALA A 22 -0.07 7.42 -10.10
N LEU A 23 0.49 7.95 -11.19
CA LEU A 23 1.08 9.29 -11.22
C LEU A 23 0.11 10.35 -11.76
N ARG A 24 -0.82 9.97 -12.64
CA ARG A 24 -1.69 10.91 -13.37
C ARG A 24 -2.88 11.37 -12.52
N ARG A 25 -3.77 10.45 -12.17
CA ARG A 25 -5.04 10.71 -11.45
C ARG A 25 -5.45 9.51 -10.62
N SER A 26 -6.26 9.76 -9.59
CA SER A 26 -7.03 8.70 -8.93
C SER A 26 -8.27 8.44 -9.78
N ILE A 27 -8.57 7.18 -10.04
CA ILE A 27 -9.76 6.79 -10.80
C ILE A 27 -10.16 5.38 -10.40
N SER A 28 -11.46 5.15 -10.34
CA SER A 28 -12.06 3.84 -10.14
C SER A 28 -12.93 3.52 -11.34
N PHE A 29 -12.81 2.31 -11.86
CA PHE A 29 -13.64 1.82 -12.96
C PHE A 29 -13.77 0.31 -12.90
N GLU A 30 -14.78 -0.21 -13.59
CA GLU A 30 -15.02 -1.64 -13.71
C GLU A 30 -14.79 -2.09 -15.16
N SER A 31 -14.27 -3.30 -15.32
CA SER A 31 -14.10 -3.93 -16.62
C SER A 31 -14.18 -5.44 -16.47
N ALA A 32 -15.02 -6.09 -17.27
CA ALA A 32 -15.22 -7.55 -17.23
C ALA A 32 -15.51 -8.12 -15.83
N GLY A 33 -16.27 -7.40 -15.01
CA GLY A 33 -16.58 -7.81 -13.63
C GLY A 33 -15.44 -7.65 -12.62
N LEU A 34 -14.34 -7.00 -13.02
CA LEU A 34 -13.21 -6.63 -12.17
C LEU A 34 -13.25 -5.14 -11.85
N SER A 35 -13.07 -4.79 -10.59
CA SER A 35 -12.99 -3.40 -10.11
C SER A 35 -11.52 -2.98 -10.01
N PHE A 36 -11.16 -1.90 -10.69
CA PHE A 36 -9.83 -1.32 -10.65
C PHE A 36 -9.84 0.03 -9.95
N ASN A 37 -8.96 0.20 -8.97
CA ASN A 37 -8.83 1.41 -8.17
C ASN A 37 -7.40 1.93 -8.25
N TYR A 38 -7.23 3.06 -8.93
CA TYR A 38 -5.95 3.74 -9.03
C TYR A 38 -5.89 4.89 -8.04
N TYR A 39 -4.81 4.97 -7.28
CA TYR A 39 -4.57 6.03 -6.32
C TYR A 39 -3.42 6.91 -6.78
N LYS A 40 -3.70 8.19 -7.02
CA LYS A 40 -2.64 9.15 -7.34
C LYS A 40 -1.71 9.35 -6.14
N ILE A 41 -0.44 9.09 -6.36
CA ILE A 41 0.64 9.42 -5.41
C ILE A 41 1.62 10.40 -6.02
N LYS A 42 2.44 11.04 -5.18
CA LYS A 42 3.50 11.94 -5.63
C LYS A 42 4.59 11.12 -6.34
N LYS A 43 5.25 11.70 -7.34
CA LYS A 43 6.33 11.02 -8.09
C LYS A 43 7.46 10.51 -7.18
N VAL A 44 7.83 11.28 -6.16
CA VAL A 44 8.83 10.89 -5.15
C VAL A 44 8.40 9.66 -4.32
N LEU A 45 7.10 9.37 -4.27
CA LEU A 45 6.55 8.20 -3.60
C LEU A 45 6.30 7.05 -4.58
N TYR A 46 6.61 7.16 -5.87
CA TYR A 46 6.39 6.09 -6.83
C TYR A 46 7.67 5.27 -7.01
N PHE A 47 7.94 4.37 -6.07
CA PHE A 47 9.15 3.54 -6.02
C PHE A 47 8.88 2.22 -5.28
N ASP A 48 9.90 1.36 -5.19
CA ASP A 48 9.88 0.07 -4.48
C ASP A 48 8.86 -0.93 -5.03
N PHE A 49 8.88 -1.06 -6.36
CA PHE A 49 8.14 -2.07 -7.11
C PHE A 49 9.10 -3.16 -7.59
N ILE A 50 8.64 -4.39 -7.54
CA ILE A 50 9.33 -5.55 -8.12
C ILE A 50 8.49 -6.09 -9.27
N ARG A 51 9.17 -6.64 -10.28
CA ARG A 51 8.51 -7.37 -11.37
C ARG A 51 8.37 -8.83 -10.96
N ILE A 52 7.14 -9.32 -10.92
CA ILE A 52 6.83 -10.74 -10.75
C ILE A 52 6.14 -11.20 -12.02
N ASN A 53 6.77 -12.11 -12.76
CA ASN A 53 6.34 -12.52 -14.09
C ASN A 53 6.13 -11.31 -15.02
N ASP A 54 4.88 -11.04 -15.41
CA ASP A 54 4.50 -9.99 -16.36
C ASP A 54 3.83 -8.78 -15.72
N PHE A 55 3.87 -8.64 -14.39
CA PHE A 55 3.33 -7.47 -13.70
C PHE A 55 4.30 -6.89 -12.67
N PHE A 56 4.07 -5.61 -12.34
CA PHE A 56 4.76 -4.92 -11.26
C PHE A 56 3.87 -4.88 -10.03
N ILE A 57 4.46 -5.16 -8.87
CA ILE A 57 3.81 -5.08 -7.56
C ILE A 57 4.73 -4.35 -6.60
N SER A 58 4.17 -3.56 -5.70
CA SER A 58 4.95 -2.97 -4.60
C SER A 58 5.46 -4.08 -3.68
N THR A 59 6.53 -3.82 -2.94
CA THR A 59 6.88 -4.69 -1.81
C THR A 59 5.81 -4.59 -0.71
N LYS A 60 5.77 -5.56 0.22
CA LYS A 60 4.81 -5.55 1.32
C LYS A 60 4.97 -4.29 2.19
N GLU A 61 6.20 -3.87 2.49
CA GLU A 61 6.48 -2.65 3.24
C GLU A 61 5.97 -1.42 2.48
N LYS A 62 6.26 -1.34 1.19
CA LYS A 62 5.80 -0.24 0.35
C LYS A 62 4.28 -0.15 0.30
N ALA A 63 3.60 -1.27 0.07
CA ALA A 63 2.16 -1.35 0.03
C ALA A 63 1.52 -0.85 1.33
N PHE A 64 2.10 -1.23 2.48
CA PHE A 64 1.64 -0.79 3.79
C PHE A 64 1.83 0.72 3.98
N VAL A 65 3.03 1.24 3.70
CA VAL A 65 3.32 2.67 3.89
C VAL A 65 2.49 3.55 2.94
N ASP A 66 2.25 3.12 1.71
CA ASP A 66 1.32 3.80 0.79
C ASP A 66 -0.11 3.82 1.33
N ALA A 67 -0.59 2.71 1.89
CA ALA A 67 -1.92 2.65 2.48
C ALA A 67 -2.05 3.57 3.70
N VAL A 68 -1.07 3.57 4.61
CA VAL A 68 -1.02 4.50 5.75
C VAL A 68 -0.92 5.94 5.29
N TYR A 69 -0.13 6.22 4.24
CA TYR A 69 -0.05 7.55 3.65
C TYR A 69 -1.43 8.01 3.19
N LEU A 70 -2.11 7.26 2.32
CA LEU A 70 -3.42 7.66 1.81
C LEU A 70 -4.48 7.74 2.91
N TRP A 71 -4.47 6.81 3.87
CA TRP A 71 -5.35 6.80 5.03
C TRP A 71 -5.15 8.05 5.90
N SER A 72 -3.89 8.45 6.15
CA SER A 72 -3.57 9.64 6.95
C SER A 72 -4.11 10.94 6.35
N PHE A 73 -4.44 10.96 5.05
CA PHE A 73 -5.07 12.09 4.36
C PHE A 73 -6.57 11.89 4.08
N GLY A 74 -7.20 10.85 4.64
CA GLY A 74 -8.63 10.56 4.47
C GLY A 74 -8.99 10.07 3.06
N LYS A 75 -8.02 9.54 2.30
CA LYS A 75 -8.21 9.10 0.91
C LYS A 75 -8.32 7.58 0.76
N TYR A 76 -8.30 6.87 1.89
CA TYR A 76 -8.23 5.42 1.94
C TYR A 76 -8.78 4.92 3.27
N THR A 77 -9.47 3.79 3.24
CA THR A 77 -9.93 3.08 4.43
C THR A 77 -9.06 1.85 4.61
N ILE A 78 -8.60 1.61 5.84
CA ILE A 78 -7.81 0.44 6.17
C ILE A 78 -8.24 -0.05 7.55
N ASP A 79 -8.44 -1.35 7.66
CA ASP A 79 -8.62 -2.03 8.93
C ASP A 79 -7.27 -2.55 9.40
N PHE A 80 -6.68 -1.88 10.37
CA PHE A 80 -5.37 -2.24 10.91
C PHE A 80 -5.40 -3.55 11.68
N ASP A 81 -6.55 -3.94 12.27
CA ASP A 81 -6.68 -5.18 13.03
C ASP A 81 -6.65 -6.41 12.10
N SER A 82 -6.92 -6.21 10.81
CA SER A 82 -6.78 -7.25 9.78
C SER A 82 -5.34 -7.53 9.36
N LEU A 83 -4.37 -6.71 9.78
CA LEU A 83 -2.98 -6.79 9.33
C LEU A 83 -2.11 -7.59 10.31
N ASP A 84 -1.31 -8.49 9.74
CA ASP A 84 -0.26 -9.22 10.44
C ASP A 84 1.04 -8.41 10.38
N PHE A 85 1.28 -7.61 11.42
CA PHE A 85 2.44 -6.72 11.49
C PHE A 85 3.77 -7.45 11.66
N ASP A 86 3.76 -8.70 12.13
CA ASP A 86 4.97 -9.49 12.36
C ASP A 86 5.62 -9.94 11.05
N LYS A 87 4.87 -9.92 9.94
CA LYS A 87 5.38 -10.25 8.60
C LYS A 87 6.19 -9.13 7.94
N PHE A 88 6.22 -7.93 8.50
CA PHE A 88 7.01 -6.83 7.94
C PHE A 88 8.48 -6.91 8.36
N ASP A 89 9.37 -6.61 7.41
CA ASP A 89 10.76 -6.33 7.75
C ASP A 89 10.87 -4.90 8.31
N LYS A 90 11.23 -4.79 9.59
CA LYS A 90 11.29 -3.52 10.32
C LYS A 90 12.38 -2.59 9.79
N ASP A 91 13.52 -3.10 9.37
CA ASP A 91 14.62 -2.27 8.87
C ASP A 91 14.34 -1.80 7.44
N ARG A 92 13.67 -2.65 6.67
CA ARG A 92 13.13 -2.28 5.37
C ARG A 92 12.03 -1.22 5.50
N LEU A 93 11.11 -1.34 6.46
CA LEU A 93 10.11 -0.30 6.75
C LEU A 93 10.77 1.05 7.04
N LYS A 94 11.80 1.08 7.92
CA LYS A 94 12.54 2.32 8.23
C LYS A 94 13.13 2.98 6.99
N SER A 95 13.55 2.18 6.01
CA SER A 95 14.13 2.67 4.75
C SER A 95 13.03 3.18 3.81
N VAL A 96 11.94 2.43 3.65
CA VAL A 96 10.83 2.75 2.76
C VAL A 96 10.05 3.99 3.22
N ILE A 97 9.93 4.26 4.53
CA ILE A 97 9.19 5.44 5.02
C ILE A 97 9.93 6.77 4.81
N GLN A 98 11.22 6.77 4.48
CA GLN A 98 12.05 7.99 4.42
C GLN A 98 11.50 9.13 3.55
N PRO A 99 11.02 8.90 2.31
CA PRO A 99 10.50 9.96 1.45
C PRO A 99 9.09 10.44 1.82
N TYR A 100 8.42 9.79 2.79
CA TYR A 100 7.05 10.15 3.17
C TYR A 100 7.01 11.35 4.14
N PRO A 101 5.88 12.06 4.23
CA PRO A 101 5.71 13.14 5.20
C PRO A 101 5.77 12.65 6.65
N GLU A 102 6.16 13.54 7.58
CA GLU A 102 6.33 13.18 9.00
C GLU A 102 5.06 12.61 9.64
N LYS A 103 3.87 13.08 9.21
CA LYS A 103 2.59 12.53 9.65
C LYS A 103 2.51 11.02 9.40
N THR A 104 2.86 10.58 8.19
CA THR A 104 2.87 9.16 7.80
C THR A 104 3.96 8.40 8.55
N LYS A 105 5.17 8.97 8.67
CA LYS A 105 6.27 8.32 9.41
C LYS A 105 5.87 8.03 10.86
N ARG A 106 5.30 9.01 11.57
CA ARG A 106 4.83 8.83 12.96
C ARG A 106 3.77 7.74 13.08
N MET A 107 2.83 7.67 12.13
CA MET A 107 1.79 6.65 12.14
C MET A 107 2.36 5.25 11.92
N VAL A 108 3.25 5.08 10.94
CA VAL A 108 3.92 3.79 10.69
C VAL A 108 4.76 3.36 11.90
N ARG A 109 5.54 4.26 12.47
CA ARG A 109 6.33 4.01 13.70
C ARG A 109 5.44 3.55 14.86
N LYS A 110 4.31 4.21 15.07
CA LYS A 110 3.34 3.84 16.12
C LYS A 110 2.73 2.45 15.88
N LEU A 111 2.34 2.15 14.64
CA LEU A 111 1.69 0.88 14.29
C LEU A 111 2.67 -0.31 14.36
N CYS A 112 3.92 -0.12 13.92
CA CYS A 112 4.91 -1.19 13.84
C CYS A 112 5.91 -1.22 15.00
N SER A 113 5.82 -0.27 15.94
CA SER A 113 6.76 -0.08 17.06
C SER A 113 8.22 0.01 16.59
N ILE A 114 8.51 0.92 15.64
CA ILE A 114 9.84 1.16 15.04
C ILE A 114 10.28 2.62 15.08
#